data_AF-A0A166GM43-F1
#
_entry.id   AF-A0A166GM43-F1
#
_cell.length_a   1.000
_cell.length_b   1.000
_cell.length_c   1.000
_cell.angle_alpha   90.00
_cell.angle_beta   90.00
_cell.angle_gamma   90.00
#
_symmetry.space_group_name_H-M   'P 1'
#
loop_
_entity.id
_entity.type
_entity.pdbx_description
1 polymer ?
#
loop_
_entity_poly.entity_id
_entity_poly.type
_entity_poly.pdbx_seq_one_letter_code
_entity_poly.pdbx_strand_id
1 'polypeptide(L)'
;MSYVNFIVDIVEKYYIKIINWPANIPFIKPADIGDINHLRQLVAAFKTGSTYWRPLTKHEKKLVENEARARKEAGVVAKKPRAKRSDAGVKRGPNASLK
;
A
#
# COMPACT_ATOMS: atom_id res chain seq x y z
N MET A 1 -5.16 3.36 -4.12
CA MET A 1 -4.40 2.74 -3.01
C MET A 1 -5.20 2.92 -1.74
N SER A 2 -5.51 1.85 -1.02
CA SER A 2 -6.24 1.99 0.24
C SER A 2 -5.23 2.16 1.37
N TYR A 3 -5.27 3.26 2.12
CA TYR A 3 -4.41 3.40 3.32
C TYR A 3 -4.68 2.29 4.34
N VAL A 4 -5.87 1.69 4.32
CA VAL A 4 -6.24 0.51 5.11
C VAL A 4 -5.32 -0.68 4.79
N ASN A 5 -4.88 -0.81 3.54
CA ASN A 5 -4.00 -1.90 3.09
C ASN A 5 -2.57 -1.41 2.85
N PHE A 6 -2.14 -0.36 3.55
CA PHE A 6 -0.82 0.23 3.38
C PHE A 6 0.31 -0.81 3.45
N ILE A 7 0.22 -1.76 4.39
CA ILE A 7 1.20 -2.84 4.54
C ILE A 7 1.33 -3.64 3.24
N VAL A 8 0.22 -4.05 2.64
CA VAL A 8 0.22 -4.91 1.45
C VAL A 8 0.57 -4.10 0.19
N ASP A 9 -0.10 -2.98 0.00
CA ASP A 9 0.01 -2.19 -1.24
C ASP A 9 1.33 -1.40 -1.30
N ILE A 10 1.95 -1.08 -0.16
CA ILE A 10 3.22 -0.32 -0.07
C ILE A 10 4.36 -1.13 0.51
N VAL A 11 4.23 -1.61 1.75
CA VAL A 11 5.36 -2.21 2.48
C VAL A 11 5.80 -3.52 1.82
N GLU A 12 4.88 -4.42 1.51
CA GLU A 12 5.18 -5.69 0.85
C GLU A 12 5.53 -5.52 -0.63
N LYS A 13 4.83 -4.62 -1.33
CA LYS A 13 4.98 -4.48 -2.78
C LYS A 13 6.23 -3.69 -3.18
N TYR A 14 6.49 -2.58 -2.49
CA TYR A 14 7.57 -1.66 -2.83
C TYR A 14 8.72 -1.72 -1.83
N TYR A 15 8.56 -2.41 -0.70
CA TYR A 15 9.56 -2.46 0.36
C TYR A 15 9.95 -1.07 0.86
N ILE A 16 8.95 -0.22 1.05
CA ILE A 16 9.10 1.14 1.59
C ILE A 16 8.28 1.23 2.87
N LYS A 17 8.82 1.87 3.90
CA LYS A 17 8.07 2.25 5.11
C LYS A 17 8.20 3.74 5.40
N ILE A 18 7.26 4.26 6.20
CA ILE A 18 7.38 5.57 6.79
C ILE A 18 8.08 5.44 8.13
N ILE A 19 9.04 6.31 8.38
CA ILE A 19 9.76 6.44 9.65
C ILE A 19 9.24 7.66 10.40
N ASN A 20 9.16 7.55 11.72
CA ASN A 20 8.78 8.63 12.63
C ASN A 20 7.42 9.27 12.29
N TRP A 21 6.40 8.45 12.00
CA TRP A 21 5.05 8.97 11.91
C TRP A 21 4.65 9.60 13.27
N PRO A 22 4.06 10.80 13.32
CA PRO A 22 3.72 11.45 14.58
C PRO A 22 2.72 10.62 15.39
N ALA A 23 3.06 10.30 16.64
CA ALA A 23 2.27 9.39 17.48
C ALA A 23 0.87 9.93 17.83
N ASN A 24 0.70 11.25 17.80
CA ASN A 24 -0.57 11.92 18.04
C ASN A 24 -1.52 11.91 16.83
N ILE A 25 -1.07 11.44 15.66
CA ILE A 25 -1.85 11.45 14.42
C ILE A 25 -2.19 10.00 14.03
N PRO A 26 -3.47 9.65 13.88
CA PRO A 26 -3.84 8.31 13.46
C PRO A 26 -3.28 8.01 12.07
N PHE A 27 -2.80 6.78 11.86
CA PHE A 27 -2.29 6.34 10.57
C PHE A 27 -3.44 5.97 9.63
N ILE A 28 -4.09 7.00 9.08
CA ILE A 28 -5.26 6.88 8.20
C ILE A 28 -5.07 7.71 6.92
N LYS A 29 -6.07 7.64 6.03
CA LYS A 29 -6.10 8.50 4.84
C LYS A 29 -6.06 9.96 5.30
N PRO A 30 -5.20 10.82 4.73
CA PRO A 30 -5.17 12.23 5.11
C PRO A 30 -6.51 12.96 4.95
N ALA A 31 -7.34 12.53 3.99
CA ALA A 31 -8.69 13.06 3.80
C ALA A 31 -9.69 12.68 4.92
N ASP A 32 -9.41 11.60 5.65
CA ASP A 32 -10.22 11.16 6.79
C ASP A 32 -9.75 11.82 8.11
N ILE A 33 -8.66 12.60 8.09
CA ILE A 33 -8.19 13.36 9.25
C ILE A 33 -9.11 14.59 9.39
N GLY A 34 -10.03 14.52 10.36
CA GLY A 34 -11.01 15.60 10.60
C GLY A 34 -10.42 16.88 11.23
N ASP A 35 -9.20 16.82 11.76
CA ASP A 35 -8.54 17.97 12.39
C ASP A 35 -7.46 18.60 11.49
N ILE A 36 -7.65 19.87 11.15
CA ILE A 36 -6.74 20.67 10.34
C ILE A 36 -5.37 20.83 11.03
N ASN A 37 -5.33 20.89 12.37
CA ASN A 37 -4.08 21.05 13.10
C ASN A 37 -3.21 19.79 12.98
N HIS A 38 -3.80 18.61 13.13
CA HIS A 38 -3.10 17.35 12.85
C HIS A 38 -2.60 17.29 11.41
N LEU A 39 -3.40 17.70 10.43
CA LEU A 39 -2.95 17.72 9.03
C LEU A 39 -1.75 18.66 8.83
N ARG A 40 -1.77 19.86 9.42
CA ARG A 40 -0.65 20.82 9.35
C ARG A 40 0.62 20.26 10.01
N GLN A 41 0.49 19.63 11.17
CA GLN A 41 1.62 18.97 11.85
C GLN A 41 2.21 17.85 11.01
N LEU A 42 1.37 17.01 10.41
CA LEU A 42 1.81 15.94 9.52
C LEU A 42 2.59 16.50 8.32
N VAL A 43 2.06 17.54 7.67
CA VAL A 43 2.72 18.20 6.53
C VAL A 43 4.05 18.82 6.97
N ALA A 44 4.09 19.50 8.12
CA ALA A 44 5.32 20.06 8.65
C ALA A 44 6.36 18.98 8.95
N ALA A 45 5.95 17.84 9.50
CA ALA A 45 6.83 16.72 9.81
C ALA A 45 7.46 16.11 8.55
N PHE A 46 6.70 15.98 7.46
CA PHE A 46 7.25 15.54 6.17
C PHE A 46 8.16 16.60 5.54
N LYS A 47 7.81 17.89 5.64
CA LYS A 47 8.63 18.98 5.07
C LYS A 47 9.97 19.16 5.79
N THR A 48 9.97 19.01 7.11
CA THR A 48 11.19 19.12 7.93
C THR A 48 12.04 17.84 7.88
N GLY A 49 11.50 16.75 7.35
CA GLY A 49 12.18 15.46 7.30
C GLY A 49 12.16 14.71 8.64
N SER A 50 11.42 15.19 9.65
CA SER A 50 11.23 14.43 10.89
C SER A 50 10.50 13.11 10.61
N THR A 51 9.53 13.15 9.69
CA THR A 51 8.83 11.98 9.13
C THR A 51 9.24 11.81 7.68
N TYR A 52 9.64 10.61 7.28
CA TYR A 52 10.14 10.37 5.92
C TYR A 52 9.94 8.94 5.45
N TRP A 53 10.00 8.77 4.13
CA TRP A 53 9.94 7.46 3.48
C TRP A 53 11.33 6.85 3.40
N ARG A 54 11.46 5.58 3.79
CA ARG A 54 12.72 4.84 3.72
C ARG A 54 12.52 3.47 3.07
N PRO A 55 13.41 3.04 2.16
CA PRO A 55 13.43 1.65 1.71
C PRO A 55 13.80 0.71 2.87
N LEU A 56 13.17 -0.45 2.94
CA LEU A 56 13.48 -1.49 3.92
C LEU A 56 14.91 -2.03 3.73
N THR A 57 15.58 -2.34 4.84
CA THR A 57 16.86 -3.05 4.82
C THR A 57 16.67 -4.50 4.37
N LYS A 58 17.76 -5.20 4.01
CA LYS A 58 17.69 -6.62 3.63
C LYS A 58 17.05 -7.49 4.72
N HIS A 59 17.34 -7.20 5.99
CA HIS A 59 16.76 -7.90 7.12
C HIS A 59 15.25 -7.64 7.23
N GLU A 60 14.84 -6.37 7.16
CA GLU A 60 13.44 -5.98 7.23
C GLU A 60 12.62 -6.58 6.08
N LYS A 61 13.18 -6.63 4.87
CA LYS A 61 12.53 -7.28 3.72
C LYS A 61 12.23 -8.75 3.99
N LYS A 62 13.21 -9.51 4.51
CA LYS A 62 13.02 -10.93 4.87
C LYS A 62 11.90 -11.12 5.91
N LEU A 63 11.81 -10.21 6.89
CA LEU A 63 10.73 -10.26 7.88
C LEU A 63 9.37 -10.05 7.23
N VAL A 64 9.24 -9.01 6.39
CA VAL A 64 7.98 -8.72 5.68
C VAL A 64 7.57 -9.89 4.77
N GLU A 65 8.52 -10.52 4.07
CA GLU A 65 8.27 -11.70 3.25
C GLU A 65 7.80 -12.90 4.07
N ASN A 66 8.44 -13.15 5.23
CA ASN A 66 8.06 -14.22 6.14
C ASN A 66 6.65 -13.99 6.71
N GLU A 67 6.32 -12.76 7.13
CA GLU A 67 4.99 -12.40 7.61
C GLU A 67 3.93 -12.51 6.51
N ALA A 68 4.27 -12.13 5.27
CA ALA A 68 3.38 -12.30 4.12
C ALA A 68 3.14 -13.79 3.81
N ARG A 69 4.16 -14.64 3.95
CA ARG A 69 4.02 -16.10 3.80
C ARG A 69 3.15 -16.69 4.91
N ALA A 70 3.40 -16.33 6.17
CA ALA A 70 2.60 -16.79 7.31
C ALA A 70 1.11 -16.40 7.16
N ARG A 71 0.82 -15.18 6.69
CA ARG A 71 -0.56 -14.76 6.40
C ARG A 71 -1.23 -15.60 5.30
N LYS A 72 -0.48 -15.97 4.26
CA LYS A 72 -0.99 -16.85 3.19
C LYS A 72 -1.27 -18.25 3.69
N GLU A 73 -0.36 -18.82 4.49
CA GLU A 73 -0.52 -20.15 5.11
C GLU A 73 -1.72 -20.18 6.07
N ALA A 74 -1.96 -19.09 6.80
CA ALA A 74 -3.14 -18.91 7.65
C ALA A 74 -4.44 -18.65 6.87
N GLY A 75 -4.40 -18.60 5.53
CA GLY A 75 -5.56 -18.32 4.69
C GLY A 75 -6.09 -16.88 4.78
N VAL A 76 -5.32 -15.96 5.38
CA VAL A 76 -5.70 -14.55 5.52
C VAL A 76 -5.47 -13.86 4.17
N VAL A 77 -6.56 -13.62 3.45
CA VAL A 77 -6.52 -12.92 2.16
C VAL A 77 -6.21 -11.45 2.40
N ALA A 78 -4.94 -11.08 2.21
CA ALA A 78 -4.43 -9.72 2.42
C ALA A 78 -5.11 -8.64 1.56
N LYS A 79 -5.71 -9.04 0.43
CA LYS A 79 -6.50 -8.16 -0.45
C LYS A 79 -7.51 -8.98 -1.23
N LYS A 80 -8.77 -8.53 -1.25
CA LYS A 80 -9.81 -9.17 -2.09
C LYS A 80 -9.30 -9.24 -3.53
N PRO A 81 -9.26 -10.44 -4.15
CA PRO A 81 -8.83 -10.57 -5.53
C PRO A 81 -9.74 -9.75 -6.44
N ARG A 82 -9.17 -9.15 -7.48
CA ARG A 82 -9.95 -8.37 -8.44
C ARG A 82 -10.96 -9.30 -9.11
N ALA A 83 -12.20 -8.83 -9.27
CA ALA A 83 -13.22 -9.57 -9.99
C ALA A 83 -12.69 -10.00 -11.36
N LYS A 84 -12.85 -11.29 -11.68
CA LYS A 84 -12.50 -11.81 -12.99
C LYS A 84 -13.41 -11.13 -14.01
N ARG A 85 -12.82 -10.57 -15.08
CA ARG A 85 -13.61 -9.94 -16.14
C ARG A 85 -14.42 -11.01 -16.88
N SER A 86 -15.59 -10.64 -17.36
CA SER A 86 -16.47 -11.54 -18.13
C SER A 86 -15.81 -12.05 -19.42
N ASP A 87 -14.93 -11.26 -20.03
CA ASP A 87 -14.19 -11.60 -21.24
C ASP A 87 -12.83 -12.30 -20.97
N ALA A 88 -12.50 -12.59 -19.71
CA ALA A 88 -11.23 -13.18 -19.33
C ALA A 88 -11.11 -14.63 -19.86
N GLY A 89 -10.39 -14.79 -20.97
CA GLY A 89 -10.20 -16.07 -21.67
C GLY A 89 -10.98 -16.19 -22.98
N VAL A 90 -11.76 -15.17 -23.36
CA VAL A 90 -12.49 -15.16 -24.63
C VAL A 90 -11.55 -14.80 -25.79
N LYS A 91 -11.46 -15.67 -26.80
CA LYS A 91 -10.73 -15.38 -28.05
C LYS A 91 -11.39 -14.17 -28.73
N ARG A 92 -10.63 -13.09 -28.89
CA ARG A 92 -11.06 -11.93 -29.68
C ARG A 92 -10.93 -12.27 -31.17
N GLY A 93 -11.95 -11.93 -31.96
CA GLY A 93 -11.99 -12.20 -33.40
C GLY A 93 -10.85 -11.52 -34.17
N PRO A 94 -10.62 -11.90 -35.44
CA PRO A 94 -9.55 -11.34 -36.25
C PRO A 94 -9.72 -9.82 -36.36
N ASN A 95 -8.67 -9.07 -36.03
CA ASN A 95 -8.61 -7.62 -36.23
C ASN A 95 -8.89 -7.33 -37.71
N ALA A 96 -10.05 -6.76 -38.03
CA ALA A 96 -10.28 -6.21 -39.35
C ALA A 96 -9.39 -4.97 -39.50
N SER A 97 -8.23 -5.12 -40.13
CA SER A 97 -7.49 -3.98 -40.65
C SER A 97 -8.36 -3.35 -41.74
N LEU A 98 -8.94 -2.18 -41.45
CA LEU A 98 -9.55 -1.32 -42.45
C LEU A 98 -8.49 -1.05 -43.53
N LYS A 99 -8.73 -1.54 -44.74
CA LYS A 99 -8.03 -1.16 -45.97
C LYS A 99 -8.73 0.04 -46.59
#